data_AF-A0A9P7DD30-F1
#
_entry.id   AF-A0A9P7DD30-F1
#
_cell.length_a   1.000
_cell.length_b   1.000
_cell.length_c   1.000
_cell.angle_alpha   90.00
_cell.angle_beta   90.00
_cell.angle_gamma   90.00
#
_symmetry.space_group_name_H-M   'P 1'
#
loop_
_entity.id
_entity.type
_entity.pdbx_description
1 polymer ?
#
loop_
_entity_poly.entity_id
_entity_poly.type
_entity_poly.pdbx_seq_one_letter_code
_entity_poly.pdbx_strand_id
1 'polypeptide(L)'
;MSEQEIIAGLRWNNYLSVPVIALMSYEYLLLLDKEKRPWSLMSCLYLIVRYFGLFLALLCGFWGGLLYIPESVSYALVVLIEWGFSVYFWFAEAILIWRLYAICDQSKLLLYVLVGLFLLIVALSIGTDIYLYSRHSAFSVKEIITPNAKYCTLSFNIGPMPAIYTSIPIVCYDILLVVLAAAILVRHLKERRGIQMRANSYMIMIVRYHILYFALNLTNQILLVILWAHIPTPAMSISEFFNDTVPFILAPRLILSIWDTHAHDDCVEVSTTFEDCVCWTSPLRFEQHEMDSVVV
;
A
#
# COMPACT_ATOMS: atom_id res chain seq x y z
N MET A 1 -11.14 -18.28 -25.02
CA MET A 1 -12.17 -17.90 -24.04
C MET A 1 -13.51 -17.94 -24.76
N SER A 2 -14.49 -18.64 -24.20
CA SER A 2 -15.85 -18.71 -24.75
C SER A 2 -16.58 -17.38 -24.50
N GLU A 3 -17.58 -17.05 -25.33
CA GLU A 3 -18.42 -15.84 -25.14
C GLU A 3 -19.06 -15.78 -23.74
N GLN A 4 -19.47 -16.95 -23.21
CA GLN A 4 -20.06 -17.07 -21.88
C GLN A 4 -19.08 -16.68 -20.76
N GLU A 5 -17.80 -17.05 -20.87
CA GLU A 5 -16.77 -16.66 -19.92
C GLU A 5 -16.55 -15.15 -19.93
N ILE A 6 -16.59 -14.51 -21.10
CA ILE A 6 -16.42 -13.05 -21.21
C ILE A 6 -17.60 -12.31 -20.56
N ILE A 7 -18.83 -12.76 -20.84
CA ILE A 7 -20.04 -12.19 -20.23
C ILE A 7 -20.03 -12.38 -18.71
N ALA A 8 -19.58 -13.54 -18.22
CA ALA A 8 -19.44 -13.81 -16.80
C ALA A 8 -18.42 -12.88 -16.15
N GLY A 9 -17.24 -12.69 -16.77
CA GLY A 9 -16.22 -11.76 -16.30
C GLY A 9 -16.72 -10.33 -16.21
N LEU A 10 -17.42 -9.84 -17.23
CA LEU A 10 -18.02 -8.50 -17.23
C LEU A 10 -19.04 -8.32 -16.10
N ARG A 11 -19.87 -9.34 -15.86
CA ARG A 11 -20.84 -9.32 -14.76
C ARG A 11 -20.16 -9.25 -13.40
N TRP A 12 -19.10 -10.04 -13.19
CA TRP A 12 -18.31 -9.99 -11.97
C TRP A 12 -17.67 -8.63 -11.76
N ASN A 13 -17.04 -8.07 -12.80
CA ASN A 13 -16.43 -6.76 -12.71
C ASN A 13 -17.44 -5.66 -12.33
N ASN A 14 -18.60 -5.63 -12.97
CA ASN A 14 -19.68 -4.68 -12.63
C ASN A 14 -20.22 -4.87 -11.20
N TYR A 15 -20.31 -6.11 -10.71
CA TYR A 15 -20.75 -6.36 -9.33
C TYR A 15 -19.70 -6.00 -8.29
N LEU A 16 -18.41 -6.04 -8.64
CA LEU A 16 -17.32 -5.68 -7.74
C LEU A 16 -17.01 -4.18 -7.78
N SER A 17 -17.18 -3.50 -8.91
CA SER A 17 -16.89 -2.07 -9.02
C SER A 17 -17.76 -1.22 -8.10
N VAL A 18 -19.05 -1.51 -7.99
CA VAL A 18 -19.98 -0.80 -7.10
C VAL A 18 -19.53 -0.84 -5.63
N PRO A 19 -19.27 -2.01 -5.00
CA PRO A 19 -18.77 -2.05 -3.64
C PRO A 19 -17.37 -1.46 -3.49
N VAL A 20 -16.47 -1.56 -4.48
CA VAL A 20 -15.16 -0.87 -4.44
C VAL A 20 -15.36 0.63 -4.33
N ILE A 21 -16.14 1.24 -5.23
CA ILE A 21 -16.39 2.68 -5.23
C ILE A 21 -17.06 3.11 -3.93
N ALA A 22 -18.06 2.35 -3.45
CA ALA A 22 -18.77 2.65 -2.22
C ALA A 22 -17.84 2.59 -1.00
N LEU A 23 -17.02 1.53 -0.89
CA LEU A 23 -16.08 1.34 0.20
C LEU A 23 -14.99 2.42 0.19
N MET A 24 -14.41 2.73 -0.97
CA MET A 24 -13.41 3.79 -1.11
C MET A 24 -13.96 5.16 -0.73
N SER A 25 -15.17 5.48 -1.21
CA SER A 25 -15.84 6.73 -0.90
C SER A 25 -16.15 6.83 0.59
N TYR A 26 -16.64 5.75 1.20
CA TYR A 26 -16.91 5.68 2.63
C TYR A 26 -15.64 5.87 3.47
N GLU A 27 -14.58 5.13 3.17
CA GLU A 27 -13.29 5.25 3.85
C GLU A 27 -12.73 6.67 3.75
N TYR A 28 -12.84 7.26 2.57
CA TYR A 28 -12.36 8.61 2.34
C TYR A 28 -13.13 9.65 3.16
N LEU A 29 -14.47 9.57 3.18
CA LEU A 29 -15.31 10.47 3.96
C LEU A 29 -15.05 10.32 5.46
N LEU A 30 -14.90 9.09 5.97
CA LEU A 30 -14.62 8.80 7.37
C LEU A 30 -13.31 9.47 7.84
N LEU A 31 -12.31 9.52 6.97
CA LEU A 31 -10.97 9.97 7.31
C LEU A 31 -10.72 11.45 6.98
N LEU A 32 -11.70 12.16 6.42
CA LEU A 32 -11.56 13.57 5.99
C LEU A 32 -11.41 14.53 7.18
N ASP A 33 -12.14 14.29 8.27
CA ASP A 33 -12.07 15.13 9.47
C ASP A 33 -10.70 15.11 10.16
N LYS A 34 -9.94 14.02 9.97
CA LYS A 34 -8.61 13.83 10.56
C LYS A 34 -7.48 14.55 9.81
N GLU A 35 -7.75 15.17 8.65
CA GLU A 35 -6.72 15.77 7.78
C GLU A 35 -6.33 17.20 8.16
N LYS A 36 -6.95 17.82 9.18
CA LYS A 36 -6.64 19.18 9.63
C LYS A 36 -5.34 19.25 10.46
N ARG A 37 -4.20 18.96 9.84
CA ARG A 37 -2.87 18.91 10.51
C ARG A 37 -1.84 19.84 9.83
N PRO A 38 -0.85 20.39 10.56
CA PRO A 38 0.28 21.10 9.96
C PRO A 38 1.00 20.28 8.87
N TRP A 39 1.49 20.99 7.86
CA TRP A 39 2.19 20.43 6.72
C TRP A 39 3.56 19.87 7.14
N SER A 40 3.78 18.59 6.88
CA SER A 40 5.09 17.93 6.94
C SER A 40 5.34 17.17 5.63
N LEU A 41 6.59 16.80 5.34
CA LEU A 41 6.92 15.99 4.16
C LEU A 41 6.16 14.65 4.19
N MET A 42 6.02 14.05 5.37
CA MET A 42 5.23 12.83 5.57
C MET A 42 3.74 13.05 5.30
N SER A 43 3.20 14.18 5.73
CA SER A 43 1.82 14.57 5.41
C SER A 43 1.64 14.75 3.91
N CYS A 44 2.62 15.33 3.20
CA CYS A 44 2.57 15.47 1.75
C CYS A 44 2.58 14.10 1.05
N LEU A 45 3.51 13.21 1.39
CA LEU A 45 3.56 11.85 0.84
C LEU A 45 2.26 11.08 1.11
N TYR A 46 1.72 11.23 2.32
CA TYR A 46 0.42 10.65 2.68
C TYR A 46 -0.71 11.16 1.79
N LEU A 47 -0.83 12.48 1.60
CA LEU A 47 -1.90 13.06 0.79
C LEU A 47 -1.77 12.63 -0.67
N ILE A 48 -0.53 12.56 -1.18
CA ILE A 48 -0.27 12.04 -2.53
C ILE A 48 -0.76 10.60 -2.63
N VAL A 49 -0.28 9.69 -1.77
CA VAL A 49 -0.69 8.27 -1.80
C VAL A 49 -2.20 8.13 -1.64
N ARG A 50 -2.81 8.89 -0.73
CA ARG A 50 -4.25 8.82 -0.46
C ARG A 50 -5.10 9.31 -1.64
N TYR A 51 -4.89 10.53 -2.12
CA TYR A 51 -5.72 11.10 -3.19
C TYR A 51 -5.41 10.44 -4.54
N PHE A 52 -4.15 10.10 -4.79
CA PHE A 52 -3.78 9.37 -5.98
C PHE A 52 -4.35 7.95 -5.97
N GLY A 53 -4.30 7.27 -4.81
CA GLY A 53 -4.93 5.96 -4.64
C GLY A 53 -6.45 6.00 -4.84
N LEU A 54 -7.14 7.01 -4.28
CA LEU A 54 -8.56 7.22 -4.53
C LEU A 54 -8.84 7.45 -6.02
N PHE A 55 -8.05 8.31 -6.67
CA PHE A 55 -8.19 8.58 -8.09
C PHE A 55 -8.06 7.29 -8.91
N LEU A 56 -7.04 6.47 -8.66
CA LEU A 56 -6.86 5.17 -9.34
C LEU A 56 -8.00 4.21 -9.06
N ALA A 57 -8.42 4.06 -7.79
CA ALA A 57 -9.52 3.17 -7.44
C ALA A 57 -10.85 3.58 -8.11
N LEU A 58 -11.11 4.88 -8.25
CA LEU A 58 -12.26 5.37 -9.01
C LEU A 58 -12.12 5.06 -10.49
N LEU A 59 -10.94 5.29 -11.09
CA LEU A 59 -10.70 4.92 -12.49
C LEU A 59 -10.91 3.41 -12.72
N CYS A 60 -10.41 2.55 -11.83
CA CYS A 60 -10.64 1.10 -11.88
C CYS A 60 -12.11 0.74 -11.71
N GLY A 61 -12.83 1.39 -10.79
CA GLY A 61 -14.26 1.16 -10.60
C GLY A 61 -15.11 1.57 -11.80
N PHE A 62 -14.74 2.65 -12.51
CA PHE A 62 -15.40 3.04 -13.76
C PHE A 62 -14.98 2.16 -14.93
N TRP A 63 -13.82 1.51 -14.83
CA TRP A 63 -13.32 0.56 -15.80
C TRP A 63 -14.09 -0.77 -15.74
N GLY A 64 -14.53 -1.26 -16.90
CA GLY A 64 -15.11 -2.59 -17.06
C GLY A 64 -16.64 -2.70 -16.93
N GLY A 65 -17.35 -1.69 -17.43
CA GLY A 65 -18.73 -1.85 -17.93
C GLY A 65 -19.75 -0.85 -17.39
N LEU A 66 -19.38 -0.07 -16.36
CA LEU A 66 -20.27 0.93 -15.78
C LEU A 66 -20.56 2.08 -16.77
N LEU A 67 -19.56 2.43 -17.58
CA LEU A 67 -19.64 3.45 -18.62
C LEU A 67 -19.15 2.88 -19.94
N TYR A 68 -19.80 3.24 -21.04
CA TYR A 68 -19.28 2.97 -22.38
C TYR A 68 -18.08 3.89 -22.65
N ILE A 69 -16.92 3.29 -22.95
CA ILE A 69 -15.69 4.01 -23.26
C ILE A 69 -15.22 3.57 -24.66
N PRO A 70 -15.03 4.49 -25.62
CA PRO A 70 -14.55 4.15 -26.95
C PRO A 70 -13.11 3.62 -26.89
N GLU A 71 -12.74 2.76 -27.84
CA GLU A 71 -11.47 2.02 -27.85
C GLU A 71 -10.22 2.90 -27.63
N SER A 72 -10.14 4.07 -28.29
CA SER A 72 -9.00 4.98 -28.16
C SER A 72 -8.83 5.56 -26.76
N VAL A 73 -9.94 5.97 -26.13
CA VAL A 73 -9.96 6.44 -24.73
C VAL A 73 -9.69 5.28 -23.79
N SER A 74 -10.19 4.09 -24.14
CA SER A 74 -10.05 2.88 -23.35
C SER A 74 -8.58 2.46 -23.24
N TYR A 75 -7.84 2.48 -24.34
CA TYR A 75 -6.40 2.23 -24.34
C TYR A 75 -5.63 3.21 -23.46
N ALA A 76 -5.85 4.52 -23.65
CA ALA A 76 -5.17 5.55 -22.87
C ALA A 76 -5.48 5.43 -21.37
N LEU A 77 -6.73 5.10 -21.02
CA LEU A 77 -7.17 4.92 -19.65
C LEU A 77 -6.48 3.72 -18.98
N VAL A 78 -6.36 2.58 -19.65
CA VAL A 78 -5.66 1.41 -19.08
C VAL A 78 -4.20 1.71 -18.88
N VAL A 79 -3.54 2.29 -19.89
CA VAL A 79 -2.14 2.68 -19.75
C VAL A 79 -1.97 3.63 -18.56
N LEU A 80 -2.87 4.60 -18.38
CA LEU A 80 -2.85 5.49 -17.23
C LEU A 80 -3.05 4.75 -15.89
N ILE A 81 -3.97 3.79 -15.83
CA ILE A 81 -4.23 2.97 -14.63
C ILE A 81 -3.00 2.14 -14.27
N GLU A 82 -2.43 1.40 -15.23
CA GLU A 82 -1.26 0.53 -15.03
C GLU A 82 -0.03 1.33 -14.57
N TRP A 83 0.29 2.43 -15.27
CA TRP A 83 1.37 3.33 -14.84
C TRP A 83 1.09 3.97 -13.49
N GLY A 84 -0.17 4.30 -13.25
CA GLY A 84 -0.62 4.84 -11.97
C GLY A 84 -0.38 3.87 -10.82
N PHE A 85 -0.71 2.59 -11.00
CA PHE A 85 -0.41 1.55 -10.02
C PHE A 85 1.09 1.45 -9.75
N SER A 86 1.93 1.41 -10.78
CA SER A 86 3.40 1.37 -10.60
C SER A 86 3.89 2.54 -9.76
N VAL A 87 3.48 3.77 -10.11
CA VAL A 87 3.84 4.99 -9.36
C VAL A 87 3.33 4.94 -7.92
N TYR A 88 2.09 4.48 -7.72
CA TYR A 88 1.51 4.32 -6.39
C TYR A 88 2.32 3.33 -5.53
N PHE A 89 2.68 2.17 -6.08
CA PHE A 89 3.50 1.17 -5.38
C PHE A 89 4.88 1.73 -5.05
N TRP A 90 5.51 2.53 -5.92
CA TRP A 90 6.79 3.15 -5.60
C TRP A 90 6.68 4.11 -4.40
N PHE A 91 5.61 4.90 -4.33
CA PHE A 91 5.39 5.76 -3.16
C PHE A 91 5.09 4.96 -1.89
N ALA A 92 4.28 3.90 -1.99
CA ALA A 92 3.98 3.01 -0.88
C ALA A 92 5.24 2.34 -0.32
N GLU A 93 6.10 1.82 -1.20
CA GLU A 93 7.39 1.23 -0.86
C GLU A 93 8.35 2.27 -0.26
N ALA A 94 8.43 3.47 -0.81
CA ALA A 94 9.25 4.55 -0.24
C ALA A 94 8.82 4.88 1.20
N ILE A 95 7.52 4.92 1.48
CA ILE A 95 6.98 5.10 2.83
C ILE A 95 7.38 3.93 3.73
N LEU A 96 7.35 2.69 3.22
CA LEU A 96 7.78 1.51 3.97
C LEU A 96 9.26 1.55 4.33
N ILE A 97 10.13 1.86 3.37
CA ILE A 97 11.57 1.97 3.58
C ILE A 97 11.87 3.06 4.61
N TRP A 98 11.20 4.21 4.50
CA TRP A 98 11.35 5.29 5.48
C TRP A 98 10.95 4.85 6.89
N ARG A 99 9.83 4.14 7.02
CA ARG A 99 9.37 3.62 8.32
C ARG A 99 10.34 2.61 8.89
N LEU A 100 10.82 1.69 8.05
CA LEU A 100 11.82 0.71 8.47
C LEU A 100 13.10 1.41 8.93
N TYR A 101 13.53 2.45 8.23
CA TYR A 101 14.66 3.29 8.61
C TYR A 101 14.48 3.94 9.99
N ALA A 102 13.30 4.50 10.26
CA ALA A 102 12.98 5.09 11.56
C ALA A 102 13.02 4.06 12.71
N ILE A 103 12.60 2.82 12.46
CA ILE A 103 12.61 1.73 13.46
C ILE A 103 14.01 1.16 13.67
N CYS A 104 14.87 1.25 12.65
CA CYS A 104 16.26 0.77 12.65
C CYS A 104 17.25 1.75 13.28
N ASP A 105 16.81 2.59 14.22
CA ASP A 105 17.65 3.59 14.88
C ASP A 105 18.43 4.44 13.85
N GLN A 106 17.78 4.75 12.72
CA GLN A 106 18.31 5.61 11.67
C GLN A 106 19.65 5.14 11.06
N SER A 107 19.89 3.83 11.01
CA SER A 107 21.09 3.26 10.36
C SER A 107 21.20 3.65 8.88
N LYS A 108 22.12 4.59 8.57
CA LYS A 108 22.36 5.11 7.21
C LYS A 108 22.79 4.01 6.23
N LEU A 109 23.57 3.04 6.70
CA LEU A 109 24.04 1.93 5.86
C LEU A 109 22.87 1.08 5.35
N LEU A 110 21.94 0.71 6.25
CA LEU A 110 20.76 -0.06 5.87
C LEU A 110 19.91 0.72 4.87
N LEU A 111 19.70 2.02 5.12
CA LEU A 111 18.94 2.87 4.22
C LEU A 111 19.55 2.91 2.82
N TYR A 112 20.86 3.11 2.68
CA TYR A 112 21.52 3.14 1.37
C TYR A 112 21.38 1.81 0.63
N VAL A 113 21.50 0.67 1.32
CA VAL A 113 21.29 -0.65 0.72
C VAL A 113 19.85 -0.81 0.25
N LEU A 114 18.87 -0.50 1.09
CA LEU A 114 17.45 -0.65 0.76
C LEU A 114 17.02 0.27 -0.38
N VAL A 115 17.45 1.54 -0.35
CA VAL A 115 17.17 2.51 -1.41
C VAL A 115 17.87 2.12 -2.71
N GLY A 116 19.12 1.66 -2.66
CA GLY A 116 19.83 1.19 -3.85
C GLY A 116 19.13 0.03 -4.55
N LEU A 117 18.69 -0.97 -3.77
CA LEU A 117 17.89 -2.10 -4.28
C LEU A 117 16.52 -1.64 -4.81
N PHE A 118 15.85 -0.73 -4.10
CA PHE A 118 14.58 -0.16 -4.53
C PHE A 118 14.70 0.57 -5.87
N LEU A 119 15.72 1.40 -6.06
CA LEU A 119 15.96 2.11 -7.31
C LEU A 119 16.20 1.15 -8.48
N LEU A 120 16.89 0.04 -8.25
CA LEU A 120 17.07 -1.02 -9.26
C LEU A 120 15.72 -1.64 -9.67
N ILE A 121 14.84 -1.88 -8.70
CA ILE A 121 13.50 -2.42 -8.93
C ILE A 121 12.62 -1.42 -9.67
N VAL A 122 12.65 -0.15 -9.29
CA VAL A 122 11.92 0.92 -9.99
C VAL A 122 12.38 1.02 -11.44
N ALA A 123 13.69 0.98 -11.71
CA ALA A 123 14.22 1.00 -13.06
C ALA A 123 13.75 -0.22 -13.89
N LEU A 124 13.75 -1.42 -13.29
CA LEU A 124 13.25 -2.63 -13.91
C LEU A 124 11.75 -2.54 -14.22
N SER A 125 10.95 -2.05 -13.26
CA SER A 125 9.50 -1.84 -13.41
C SER A 125 9.20 -0.84 -14.52
N ILE A 126 9.86 0.32 -14.57
CA ILE A 126 9.71 1.30 -15.66
C ILE A 126 10.02 0.67 -17.02
N GLY A 127 11.14 -0.05 -17.13
CA GLY A 127 11.53 -0.71 -18.38
C GLY A 127 10.48 -1.73 -18.83
N THR A 128 9.90 -2.45 -17.87
CA THR A 128 8.84 -3.43 -18.11
C THR A 128 7.55 -2.76 -18.56
N ASP A 129 7.12 -1.69 -17.89
CA ASP A 129 5.89 -0.96 -18.20
C ASP A 129 5.97 -0.31 -19.59
N ILE A 130 7.12 0.27 -19.94
CA ILE A 130 7.38 0.79 -21.30
C ILE A 130 7.31 -0.34 -22.33
N TYR A 131 7.89 -1.50 -22.02
CA TYR A 131 7.92 -2.64 -22.93
C TYR A 131 6.53 -3.25 -23.14
N LEU A 132 5.76 -3.42 -22.07
CA LEU A 132 4.44 -4.04 -22.07
C LEU A 132 3.35 -3.09 -22.57
N TYR A 133 3.25 -1.89 -22.00
CA TYR A 133 2.08 -1.03 -22.19
C TYR A 133 2.26 -0.01 -23.31
N SER A 134 3.47 0.52 -23.54
CA SER A 134 3.70 1.58 -24.55
C SER A 134 3.80 1.06 -25.98
N ARG A 135 3.83 -0.26 -26.20
CA ARG A 135 3.90 -0.87 -27.53
C ARG A 135 2.55 -1.48 -27.91
N HIS A 136 1.89 -0.93 -28.93
CA HIS A 136 0.66 -1.50 -29.50
C HIS A 136 0.81 -2.96 -29.98
N SER A 137 2.02 -3.39 -30.35
CA SER A 137 2.28 -4.78 -30.71
C SER A 137 2.27 -5.71 -29.49
N ALA A 138 2.63 -5.20 -28.31
CA ALA A 138 2.67 -5.95 -27.05
C ALA A 138 1.31 -5.99 -26.35
N PHE A 139 0.65 -4.84 -26.31
CA PHE A 139 -0.59 -4.60 -25.60
C PHE A 139 -1.59 -3.91 -26.53
N SER A 140 -2.79 -4.47 -26.58
CA SER A 140 -3.89 -3.94 -27.37
C SER A 140 -5.18 -4.01 -26.56
N VAL A 141 -6.05 -3.05 -26.78
CA VAL A 141 -7.42 -3.08 -26.29
C VAL A 141 -8.31 -3.52 -27.44
N LYS A 142 -9.21 -4.47 -27.21
CA LYS A 142 -10.15 -4.95 -28.22
C LYS A 142 -11.57 -4.66 -27.76
N GLU A 143 -12.33 -3.94 -28.59
CA GLU A 143 -13.76 -3.76 -28.36
C GLU A 143 -14.49 -5.08 -28.68
N ILE A 144 -15.24 -5.59 -27.72
CA ILE A 144 -16.15 -6.72 -27.89
C ILE A 144 -17.56 -6.17 -27.96
N ILE A 145 -18.22 -6.45 -29.09
CA ILE A 145 -19.60 -6.06 -29.35
C ILE A 145 -20.46 -7.31 -29.13
N THR A 146 -21.27 -7.28 -28.08
CA THR A 146 -22.34 -8.27 -27.84
C THR A 146 -23.69 -7.63 -28.17
N PRO A 147 -24.77 -8.42 -28.34
CA PRO A 147 -26.11 -7.88 -28.57
C PRO A 147 -26.59 -6.91 -27.49
N ASN A 148 -26.08 -7.05 -26.25
CA ASN A 148 -26.56 -6.31 -25.08
C ASN A 148 -25.59 -5.22 -24.60
N ALA A 149 -24.31 -5.30 -24.97
CA ALA A 149 -23.28 -4.40 -24.45
C ALA A 149 -22.07 -4.30 -25.38
N LYS A 150 -21.42 -3.13 -25.35
CA LYS A 150 -20.09 -2.91 -25.92
C LYS A 150 -19.12 -2.64 -24.78
N TYR A 151 -18.01 -3.36 -24.76
CA TYR A 151 -16.97 -3.18 -23.75
C TYR A 151 -15.60 -3.47 -24.33
N CYS A 152 -14.58 -3.01 -23.64
CA CYS A 152 -13.20 -3.19 -24.03
C CYS A 152 -12.56 -4.28 -23.17
N THR A 153 -11.78 -5.16 -23.80
CA THR A 153 -10.98 -6.17 -23.11
C THR A 153 -9.50 -5.95 -23.38
N LEU A 154 -8.66 -6.35 -22.43
CA LEU A 154 -7.21 -6.31 -22.54
C LEU A 154 -6.72 -7.53 -23.31
N SER A 155 -5.83 -7.31 -24.27
CA SER A 155 -5.19 -8.37 -25.06
C SER A 155 -3.69 -8.18 -25.08
N PHE A 156 -2.98 -9.05 -24.34
CA PHE A 156 -1.53 -9.13 -24.33
C PHE A 156 -1.05 -10.12 -25.40
N ASN A 157 -0.32 -9.62 -26.41
CA ASN A 157 0.13 -10.44 -27.52
C ASN A 157 1.47 -11.14 -27.25
N ILE A 158 2.26 -10.65 -26.29
CA ILE A 158 3.60 -11.16 -25.95
C ILE A 158 3.56 -12.28 -24.89
N GLY A 159 2.37 -12.61 -24.39
CA GLY A 159 2.19 -13.58 -23.32
C GLY A 159 2.64 -13.05 -21.94
N PRO A 160 2.42 -13.81 -20.86
CA PRO A 160 2.61 -13.34 -19.49
C PRO A 160 4.07 -13.35 -19.01
N MET A 161 4.98 -13.97 -19.78
CA MET A 161 6.34 -14.27 -19.33
C MET A 161 7.14 -13.04 -18.87
N PRO A 162 7.15 -11.90 -19.60
CA PRO A 162 7.91 -10.73 -19.14
C PRO A 162 7.40 -10.19 -17.80
N ALA A 163 6.09 -10.15 -17.59
CA ALA A 163 5.49 -9.68 -16.34
C ALA A 163 5.84 -10.62 -15.17
N ILE A 164 5.79 -11.93 -15.39
CA ILE A 164 6.15 -12.93 -14.36
C ILE A 164 7.62 -12.77 -13.96
N TYR A 165 8.55 -12.74 -14.92
CA TYR A 165 9.98 -12.67 -14.61
C TYR A 165 10.39 -11.37 -13.92
N THR A 166 9.75 -10.26 -14.30
CA THR A 166 10.03 -8.94 -13.71
C THR A 166 9.42 -8.79 -12.32
N SER A 167 8.35 -9.53 -12.02
CA SER A 167 7.74 -9.55 -10.69
C SER A 167 8.55 -10.34 -9.65
N ILE A 168 9.37 -11.32 -10.06
CA ILE A 168 10.20 -12.12 -9.13
C ILE A 168 11.10 -11.24 -8.24
N PRO A 169 11.95 -10.34 -8.78
CA PRO A 169 12.79 -9.49 -7.94
C PRO A 169 11.98 -8.54 -7.05
N ILE A 170 10.80 -8.09 -7.48
CA ILE A 170 9.88 -7.27 -6.68
C ILE A 170 9.41 -8.08 -5.46
N VAL A 171 8.88 -9.28 -5.67
CA VAL A 171 8.43 -10.17 -4.59
C VAL A 171 9.58 -10.54 -3.65
N CYS A 172 10.77 -10.83 -4.18
CA CYS A 172 11.95 -11.11 -3.35
C CYS A 172 12.34 -9.92 -2.46
N TYR A 173 12.22 -8.69 -2.98
CA TYR A 173 12.47 -7.48 -2.23
C TYR A 173 11.45 -7.26 -1.11
N ASP A 174 10.17 -7.46 -1.39
CA ASP A 174 9.12 -7.40 -0.38
C ASP A 174 9.32 -8.43 0.74
N ILE A 175 9.69 -9.67 0.38
CA ILE A 175 10.06 -10.70 1.35
C ILE A 175 11.23 -10.23 2.22
N LEU A 176 12.26 -9.62 1.62
CA LEU A 176 13.38 -9.06 2.36
C LEU A 176 12.94 -7.97 3.34
N LEU A 177 12.04 -7.06 2.93
CA LEU A 177 11.49 -6.03 3.81
C LEU A 177 10.68 -6.62 4.96
N VAL A 178 9.82 -7.60 4.69
CA VAL A 178 9.02 -8.31 5.71
C VAL A 178 9.94 -9.00 6.71
N VAL A 179 10.95 -9.73 6.24
CA VAL A 179 11.91 -10.46 7.09
C VAL A 179 12.73 -9.49 7.94
N LEU A 180 13.20 -8.37 7.36
CA LEU A 180 13.90 -7.34 8.12
C LEU A 180 13.01 -6.76 9.21
N ALA A 181 11.79 -6.32 8.86
CA ALA A 181 10.83 -5.77 9.82
C ALA A 181 10.53 -6.74 10.97
N ALA A 182 10.34 -8.03 10.66
CA ALA A 182 10.15 -9.07 11.66
C ALA A 182 11.38 -9.30 12.54
N ALA A 183 12.59 -9.34 11.95
CA ALA A 183 13.84 -9.52 12.68
C ALA A 183 14.10 -8.36 13.65
N ILE A 184 13.84 -7.12 13.20
CA ILE A 184 13.96 -5.91 14.02
C ILE A 184 12.95 -5.94 15.17
N LEU A 185 11.69 -6.34 14.91
CA LEU A 185 10.70 -6.52 15.97
C LEU A 185 11.19 -7.52 17.01
N VAL A 186 11.63 -8.71 16.57
CA VAL A 186 12.07 -9.77 17.47
C VAL A 186 13.26 -9.31 18.31
N ARG A 187 14.21 -8.59 17.70
CA ARG A 187 15.35 -8.00 18.40
C ARG A 187 14.89 -7.01 19.47
N HIS A 188 14.02 -6.06 19.13
CA HIS A 188 13.46 -5.08 20.06
C HIS A 188 12.70 -5.74 21.22
N LEU A 189 11.91 -6.78 20.95
CA LEU A 189 11.20 -7.54 21.98
C LEU A 189 12.18 -8.30 22.90
N LYS A 190 13.28 -8.84 22.36
CA LYS A 190 14.28 -9.56 23.15
C LYS A 190 15.08 -8.63 24.06
N GLU A 191 15.54 -7.49 23.52
CA GLU A 191 16.26 -6.47 24.29
C GLU A 191 15.36 -5.93 25.42
N ARG A 192 14.08 -5.67 25.14
CA ARG A 192 13.11 -5.25 26.16
C ARG A 192 12.73 -6.34 27.14
N ARG A 193 12.87 -7.62 26.83
CA ARG A 193 12.59 -8.71 27.80
C ARG A 193 13.65 -8.77 28.92
N GLY A 194 14.87 -8.34 28.63
CA GLY A 194 15.97 -8.33 29.60
C GLY A 194 15.87 -7.21 30.64
N ILE A 195 15.23 -6.11 30.28
CA ILE A 195 14.92 -5.00 31.18
C ILE A 195 13.49 -5.27 31.66
N GLN A 196 13.20 -5.36 32.96
CA GLN A 196 11.82 -5.58 33.47
C GLN A 196 10.86 -4.40 33.19
N MET A 197 10.97 -3.74 32.04
CA MET A 197 10.11 -2.65 31.62
C MET A 197 8.84 -3.25 31.03
N ARG A 198 7.69 -2.91 31.63
CA ARG A 198 6.37 -3.25 31.11
C ARG A 198 6.30 -2.81 29.65
N ALA A 199 6.14 -3.76 28.73
CA ALA A 199 6.12 -3.45 27.31
C ALA A 199 5.00 -2.43 27.05
N ASN A 200 5.38 -1.27 26.50
CA ASN A 200 4.40 -0.25 26.15
C ASN A 200 3.48 -0.84 25.06
N SER A 201 2.19 -0.99 25.39
CA SER A 201 1.20 -1.60 24.50
C SER A 201 1.17 -0.91 23.13
N TYR A 202 1.45 0.40 23.10
CA TYR A 202 1.53 1.19 21.88
C TYR A 202 2.62 0.73 20.91
N MET A 203 3.83 0.41 21.39
CA MET A 203 4.91 -0.05 20.52
C MET A 203 4.55 -1.39 19.86
N ILE A 204 3.96 -2.32 20.64
CA ILE A 204 3.52 -3.61 20.11
C ILE A 204 2.45 -3.42 19.04
N MET A 205 1.50 -2.51 19.30
CA MET A 205 0.42 -2.21 18.37
C MET A 205 0.95 -1.64 17.04
N ILE A 206 1.83 -0.64 17.10
CA ILE A 206 2.43 0.00 15.92
C ILE A 206 3.17 -1.03 15.06
N VAL A 207 4.01 -1.86 15.68
CA VAL A 207 4.79 -2.84 14.92
C VAL A 207 3.90 -3.94 14.34
N ARG A 208 2.86 -4.39 15.06
CA ARG A 208 1.89 -5.34 14.52
C ARG A 208 1.20 -4.80 13.27
N TYR A 209 0.82 -3.52 13.27
CA TYR A 209 0.22 -2.89 12.10
C TYR A 209 1.20 -2.79 10.93
N HIS A 210 2.49 -2.53 11.20
CA HIS A 210 3.50 -2.52 10.14
C HIS A 210 3.69 -3.91 9.52
N ILE A 211 3.83 -4.96 10.32
CA ILE A 211 3.96 -6.33 9.80
C ILE A 211 2.73 -6.73 8.98
N LEU A 212 1.53 -6.38 9.45
CA LEU A 212 0.30 -6.64 8.72
C LEU A 212 0.29 -5.91 7.36
N TYR A 213 0.78 -4.67 7.32
CA TYR A 213 0.92 -3.93 6.07
C TYR A 213 1.94 -4.58 5.12
N PHE A 214 3.14 -4.93 5.61
CA PHE A 214 4.15 -5.62 4.82
C PHE A 214 3.64 -6.96 4.26
N ALA A 215 2.91 -7.74 5.08
CA ALA A 215 2.32 -8.99 4.66
C ALA A 215 1.22 -8.81 3.60
N LEU A 216 0.41 -7.75 3.72
CA LEU A 216 -0.65 -7.46 2.76
C LEU A 216 -0.08 -6.93 1.43
N ASN A 217 0.98 -6.12 1.47
CA ASN A 217 1.72 -5.70 0.27
C ASN A 217 2.34 -6.91 -0.44
N LEU A 218 3.00 -7.80 0.30
CA LEU A 218 3.54 -9.04 -0.26
C LEU A 218 2.43 -9.92 -0.86
N THR A 219 1.30 -10.04 -0.18
CA THR A 219 0.14 -10.80 -0.68
C THR A 219 -0.37 -10.20 -1.99
N ASN A 220 -0.45 -8.87 -2.06
CA ASN A 220 -0.85 -8.13 -3.25
C ASN A 220 0.08 -8.43 -4.44
N GLN A 221 1.40 -8.39 -4.22
CA GLN A 221 2.37 -8.72 -5.27
C GLN A 221 2.27 -10.18 -5.71
N ILE A 222 2.12 -11.12 -4.78
CA ILE A 222 1.93 -12.55 -5.11
C ILE A 222 0.66 -12.75 -5.93
N LEU A 223 -0.45 -12.12 -5.52
CA LEU A 223 -1.71 -12.16 -6.25
C LEU A 223 -1.57 -11.58 -7.66
N LEU A 224 -0.85 -10.46 -7.81
CA LEU A 224 -0.53 -9.89 -9.11
C LEU A 224 0.25 -10.86 -10.00
N VAL A 225 1.24 -11.58 -9.46
CA VAL A 225 1.96 -12.63 -10.21
C VAL A 225 1.03 -13.78 -10.61
N ILE A 226 0.13 -14.19 -9.72
CA ILE A 226 -0.83 -15.26 -9.97
C ILE A 226 -1.84 -14.87 -11.06
N LEU A 227 -2.24 -13.60 -11.16
CA LEU A 227 -3.11 -13.12 -12.24
C LEU A 227 -2.53 -13.44 -13.63
N TRP A 228 -1.21 -13.44 -13.77
CA TRP A 228 -0.52 -13.81 -15.00
C TRP A 228 -0.48 -15.32 -15.29
N ALA A 229 -0.80 -16.16 -14.31
CA ALA A 229 -0.69 -17.62 -14.37
C ALA A 229 -1.95 -18.34 -14.90
N HIS A 230 -2.85 -17.64 -15.61
CA HIS A 230 -4.08 -18.20 -16.20
C HIS A 230 -5.00 -18.89 -15.17
N ILE A 231 -5.38 -18.15 -14.12
CA ILE A 231 -6.36 -18.62 -13.12
C ILE A 231 -7.81 -18.51 -13.63
N PRO A 232 -8.76 -19.26 -13.04
CA PRO A 232 -10.18 -19.14 -13.38
C PRO A 232 -10.72 -17.72 -13.15
N THR A 233 -11.64 -17.27 -14.01
CA THR A 233 -12.22 -15.92 -13.98
C THR A 233 -12.71 -15.47 -12.60
N PRO A 234 -13.43 -16.28 -11.80
CA PRO A 234 -13.86 -15.84 -10.47
C PRO A 234 -12.70 -15.52 -9.52
N ALA A 235 -11.62 -16.32 -9.58
CA ALA A 235 -10.43 -16.08 -8.76
C ALA A 235 -9.67 -14.84 -9.25
N MET A 236 -9.65 -14.62 -10.57
CA MET A 236 -9.08 -13.41 -11.19
C MET A 236 -9.79 -12.17 -10.67
N SER A 237 -11.12 -12.11 -10.77
CA SER A 237 -11.90 -10.94 -10.33
C SER A 237 -11.80 -10.69 -8.83
N ILE A 238 -11.71 -11.73 -7.99
CA ILE A 238 -11.49 -11.57 -6.54
C ILE A 238 -10.09 -11.00 -6.27
N SER A 239 -9.09 -11.46 -7.02
CA SER A 239 -7.72 -10.97 -6.88
C SER A 239 -7.58 -9.53 -7.36
N GLU A 240 -8.23 -9.16 -8.47
CA GLU A 240 -8.34 -7.77 -8.95
C GLU A 240 -9.01 -6.90 -7.88
N PHE A 241 -10.15 -7.33 -7.34
CA PHE A 241 -10.83 -6.61 -6.25
C PHE A 241 -9.91 -6.39 -5.04
N PHE A 242 -9.15 -7.40 -4.64
CA PHE A 242 -8.20 -7.28 -3.53
C PHE A 242 -7.12 -6.25 -3.85
N ASN A 243 -6.53 -6.34 -5.05
CA ASN A 243 -5.47 -5.45 -5.50
C ASN A 243 -5.93 -4.00 -5.66
N ASP A 244 -7.17 -3.81 -6.08
CA ASP A 244 -7.79 -2.50 -6.28
C ASP A 244 -8.36 -1.90 -5.00
N THR A 245 -8.37 -2.64 -3.89
CA THR A 245 -9.03 -2.21 -2.65
C THR A 245 -8.10 -2.11 -1.47
N VAL A 246 -7.40 -3.21 -1.16
CA VAL A 246 -6.69 -3.35 0.10
C VAL A 246 -5.53 -2.34 0.24
N PRO A 247 -4.66 -2.15 -0.78
CA PRO A 247 -3.56 -1.20 -0.67
C PRO A 247 -4.02 0.23 -0.37
N PHE A 248 -5.10 0.69 -1.01
CA PHE A 248 -5.59 2.06 -0.90
C PHE A 248 -6.33 2.36 0.40
N ILE A 249 -6.89 1.35 1.06
CA ILE A 249 -7.54 1.52 2.38
C ILE A 249 -6.51 1.39 3.50
N LEU A 250 -5.60 0.43 3.37
CA LEU A 250 -4.70 0.08 4.45
C LEU A 250 -3.58 1.11 4.62
N ALA A 251 -3.00 1.62 3.53
CA ALA A 251 -1.92 2.60 3.61
C ALA A 251 -2.35 3.87 4.35
N PRO A 252 -3.49 4.50 4.03
CA PRO A 252 -3.92 5.69 4.75
C PRO A 252 -4.26 5.42 6.22
N ARG A 253 -4.92 4.30 6.53
CA ARG A 253 -5.25 3.93 7.92
C ARG A 253 -4.02 3.72 8.78
N LEU A 254 -2.98 3.10 8.22
CA LEU A 254 -1.71 2.87 8.92
C LEU A 254 -0.98 4.18 9.22
N ILE A 255 -1.07 5.17 8.33
CA ILE A 255 -0.45 6.47 8.55
C ILE A 255 -1.24 7.26 9.61
N LEU A 256 -2.56 7.25 9.54
CA LEU A 256 -3.41 7.90 10.54
C LEU A 256 -3.29 7.29 11.93
N SER A 257 -3.19 5.96 12.06
CA SER A 257 -3.10 5.33 13.39
C SER A 257 -1.86 5.79 14.16
N ILE A 258 -0.73 5.98 13.47
CA ILE A 258 0.51 6.50 14.07
C ILE A 258 0.34 7.98 14.44
N TRP A 259 -0.31 8.73 13.57
CA TRP A 259 -0.57 10.14 13.82
C TRP A 259 -1.46 10.39 15.03
N ASP A 260 -2.50 9.57 15.20
CA ASP A 260 -3.38 9.62 16.36
C ASP A 260 -2.62 9.25 17.65
N THR A 261 -1.70 8.28 17.58
CA THR A 261 -0.85 7.94 18.74
C THR A 261 0.09 9.09 19.15
N HIS A 262 0.63 9.85 18.20
CA HIS A 262 1.49 11.00 18.52
C HIS A 262 0.73 12.24 18.99
N ALA A 263 -0.56 12.37 18.68
CA ALA A 263 -1.35 13.54 19.06
C ALA A 263 -1.87 13.49 20.51
N HIS A 264 -1.97 12.30 21.10
CA HIS A 264 -2.47 12.09 22.47
C HIS A 264 -1.39 12.14 23.55
N ASP A 265 -0.12 12.06 23.15
CA ASP A 265 0.97 12.34 24.08
C ASP A 265 1.11 13.87 24.15
N ASP A 266 0.77 14.48 25.29
CA ASP A 266 0.90 15.91 25.63
C ASP A 266 2.38 16.40 25.60
N CYS A 267 3.14 16.02 24.59
CA CYS A 267 4.45 16.59 24.30
C CYS A 267 4.24 17.96 23.64
N VAL A 268 4.21 18.98 24.50
CA VAL A 268 4.02 20.41 24.17
C VAL A 268 5.06 20.97 23.18
N GLU A 269 6.15 20.25 22.88
CA GLU A 269 7.07 20.60 21.79
C GLU A 269 7.56 19.35 21.05
N VAL A 270 6.73 18.82 20.14
CA VAL A 270 7.21 17.88 19.12
C VAL A 270 7.83 18.68 17.98
N SER A 271 9.16 18.71 17.97
CA SER A 271 9.98 19.21 16.87
C SER A 271 9.46 18.68 15.52
N THR A 272 9.45 19.55 14.51
CA THR A 272 8.95 19.26 13.14
C THR A 272 9.73 18.17 12.40
N THR A 273 10.82 17.67 12.98
CA THR A 273 11.61 16.56 12.49
C THR A 273 11.26 15.28 13.25
N PHE A 274 10.88 14.23 12.53
CA PHE A 274 10.73 12.86 13.07
C PHE A 274 12.01 12.33 13.75
N GLU A 275 13.12 13.07 13.67
CA GLU A 275 14.42 12.73 14.23
C GLU A 275 14.52 12.90 15.75
N ASP A 276 13.68 13.72 16.39
CA ASP A 276 13.80 14.03 17.82
C ASP A 276 12.71 13.41 18.72
N CYS A 277 11.77 12.65 18.16
CA CYS A 277 10.75 11.94 18.96
C CYS A 277 11.27 10.62 19.54
N VAL A 278 12.41 10.66 20.25
CA VAL A 278 12.63 9.68 21.31
C VAL A 278 11.90 10.21 22.53
N CYS A 279 10.61 9.90 22.66
CA CYS A 279 9.91 10.02 23.93
C CYS A 279 10.59 9.06 24.91
N TRP A 280 11.65 9.53 25.57
CA TRP A 280 12.02 9.02 26.87
C TRP A 280 10.78 9.30 27.72
N THR A 281 9.95 8.27 27.94
CA THR A 281 8.99 8.31 29.03
C THR A 281 9.76 8.79 30.23
N SER A 282 9.49 10.01 30.67
CA SER A 282 10.17 10.62 31.80
C SER A 282 10.17 9.58 32.90
N PRO A 283 11.32 9.28 33.54
CA PRO A 283 11.36 8.28 34.59
C PRO A 283 10.20 8.59 35.53
N LEU A 284 9.32 7.59 35.76
CA LEU A 284 8.16 7.71 36.62
C LEU A 284 8.63 8.51 37.84
N ARG A 285 8.15 9.76 37.96
CA ARG A 285 8.24 10.49 39.21
C ARG A 285 7.42 9.62 40.14
N PHE A 286 8.10 8.71 40.85
CA PHE A 286 7.57 8.18 42.08
C PHE A 286 7.27 9.43 42.88
N GLU A 287 5.99 9.80 42.95
CA GLU A 287 5.49 10.66 43.99
C GLU A 287 5.95 10.01 45.28
N GLN A 288 7.08 10.53 45.77
CA GLN A 288 7.58 10.26 47.09
C GLN A 288 6.53 10.90 47.98
N HIS A 289 5.50 10.12 48.30
CA HIS A 289 4.49 10.45 49.27
C HIS A 289 5.25 10.63 50.58
N GLU A 290 5.61 11.88 50.88
CA GLU A 290 5.93 12.32 52.23
C GLU A 290 4.69 12.03 53.07
N MET A 291 4.66 10.85 53.69
CA MET A 291 3.88 10.64 54.88
C MET A 291 4.53 11.48 55.98
N ASP A 292 4.12 12.75 56.04
CA ASP A 292 4.30 13.58 57.21
C ASP A 292 3.64 12.88 58.40
N SER A 293 4.49 12.38 59.27
CA SER A 293 4.17 11.95 60.62
C SER A 293 3.62 13.15 61.40
N VAL A 294 2.31 13.25 61.52
CA VAL A 294 1.68 14.10 62.53
C VAL A 294 1.81 13.41 63.87
N VAL A 295 2.80 13.85 64.64
CA VAL A 295 2.86 13.68 66.10
C VAL A 295 2.41 15.00 66.70
N VAL A 296 1.17 15.07 67.18
CA VAL A 296 0.75 15.90 68.33
C VAL A 296 -0.41 15.18 69.02
#